data_AF-A0A1F3KBL3-F1
#
_entry.id   AF-A0A1F3KBL3-F1
#
_cell.length_a   1.000
_cell.length_b   1.000
_cell.length_c   1.000
_cell.angle_alpha   90.00
_cell.angle_beta   90.00
_cell.angle_gamma   90.00
#
_symmetry.space_group_name_H-M   'P 1'
#
loop_
_entity.id
_entity.type
_entity.pdbx_description
1 polymer ?
#
loop_
_entity_poly.entity_id
_entity_poly.type
_entity_poly.pdbx_seq_one_letter_code
_entity_poly.pdbx_strand_id
1 'polypeptide(L)'
;MENKKITIAVMDYSKSPGPRYSAQGDDSGEDFYHKILNEKFKYACDNKLDIEINLDGPDGYASSFLDEAFGNLVFDFGKEDVKNRVTIISNEEPEWIEMIINETYNEWEERRIANDTPTKTAKHEAWWRLNYNNLLSKEEWVCSI
;
A
#
# COMPACT_ATOMS: atom_id res chain seq x y z
N MET A 1 22.63 -10.82 -11.12
CA MET A 1 22.08 -11.69 -10.06
C MET A 1 20.59 -11.45 -10.05
N GLU A 2 19.77 -12.48 -10.25
CA GLU A 2 18.32 -12.34 -10.07
C GLU A 2 18.04 -12.04 -8.60
N ASN A 3 17.49 -10.87 -8.31
CA ASN A 3 16.90 -10.63 -7.00
C ASN A 3 15.71 -11.56 -6.84
N LYS A 4 15.62 -12.23 -5.69
CA LYS A 4 14.43 -13.01 -5.35
C LYS A 4 13.27 -12.04 -5.18
N LYS A 5 12.13 -12.35 -5.79
CA LYS A 5 10.92 -11.53 -5.71
C LYS A 5 9.74 -12.29 -5.12
N ILE A 6 8.79 -11.54 -4.56
CA ILE A 6 7.44 -12.02 -4.25
C ILE A 6 6.44 -11.31 -5.15
N THR A 7 5.38 -12.01 -5.53
CA THR A 7 4.28 -11.41 -6.28
C THR A 7 3.05 -11.34 -5.39
N ILE A 8 2.36 -10.20 -5.43
CA ILE A 8 1.05 -9.96 -4.81
C ILE A 8 0.08 -9.70 -5.96
N ALA A 9 -0.75 -10.68 -6.31
CA ALA A 9 -1.83 -10.45 -7.25
C ALA A 9 -3.05 -9.93 -6.49
N VAL A 10 -3.55 -8.74 -6.84
CA VAL A 10 -4.72 -8.18 -6.14
C VAL A 10 -5.98 -9.01 -6.42
N MET A 11 -6.02 -9.74 -7.54
CA MET A 11 -7.05 -10.74 -7.83
C MET A 11 -7.15 -11.85 -6.78
N ASP A 12 -6.05 -12.21 -6.10
CA ASP A 12 -6.07 -13.20 -5.02
C ASP A 12 -6.73 -12.64 -3.75
N TYR A 13 -6.82 -11.32 -3.64
CA TYR A 13 -7.51 -10.63 -2.54
C TYR A 13 -8.99 -10.44 -2.86
N SER A 14 -9.31 -9.81 -3.98
CA SER A 14 -10.69 -9.55 -4.38
C SER A 14 -10.83 -9.48 -5.90
N LYS A 15 -11.93 -10.06 -6.39
CA LYS A 15 -12.33 -9.93 -7.79
C LYS A 15 -12.88 -8.54 -8.11
N SER A 16 -13.50 -7.87 -7.14
CA SER A 16 -14.09 -6.55 -7.32
C SER A 16 -13.69 -5.64 -6.16
N PRO A 17 -12.43 -5.14 -6.15
CA PRO A 17 -11.89 -4.27 -5.12
C PRO A 17 -12.83 -3.12 -4.77
N GLY A 18 -12.95 -2.88 -3.47
CA GLY A 18 -13.94 -2.00 -2.90
C GLY A 18 -13.53 -0.52 -2.88
N PRO A 19 -14.14 0.26 -1.97
CA PRO A 19 -13.92 1.71 -1.88
C PRO A 19 -12.60 2.06 -1.17
N ARG A 20 -12.43 3.35 -0.85
CA ARG A 20 -11.27 3.85 -0.10
C ARG A 20 -11.17 3.20 1.29
N TYR A 21 -12.24 3.35 2.05
CA TYR A 21 -12.26 3.10 3.49
C TYR A 21 -13.09 1.86 3.82
N SER A 22 -12.68 1.11 4.85
CA SER A 22 -13.41 -0.09 5.30
C SER A 22 -14.84 0.22 5.77
N ALA A 23 -15.11 1.43 6.28
CA ALA A 23 -16.46 1.85 6.64
C ALA A 23 -17.39 2.09 5.43
N GLN A 24 -16.85 2.20 4.21
CA GLN A 24 -17.63 2.46 2.99
C GLN A 24 -18.06 1.17 2.27
N GLY A 25 -17.44 0.04 2.60
CA GLY A 25 -17.71 -1.25 1.97
C GLY A 25 -16.57 -2.25 2.18
N ASP A 26 -16.86 -3.50 1.85
CA ASP A 26 -15.91 -4.60 1.91
C ASP A 26 -14.77 -4.42 0.90
N ASP A 27 -13.69 -5.18 1.09
CA ASP A 27 -12.51 -5.24 0.23
C ASP A 27 -11.89 -3.87 -0.11
N SER A 28 -11.93 -2.92 0.83
CA SER A 28 -11.45 -1.55 0.63
C SER A 28 -9.92 -1.45 0.50
N GLY A 29 -9.43 -0.29 0.03
CA GLY A 29 -8.00 -0.01 -0.05
C GLY A 29 -7.34 0.04 1.34
N GLU A 30 -8.05 0.57 2.34
CA GLU A 30 -7.66 0.52 3.74
C GLU A 30 -7.52 -0.93 4.24
N ASP A 31 -8.48 -1.80 3.92
CA ASP A 31 -8.47 -3.21 4.33
C ASP A 31 -7.34 -4.00 3.67
N PHE A 32 -7.16 -3.83 2.36
CA PHE A 32 -6.10 -4.46 1.58
C PHE A 32 -4.71 -4.09 2.13
N TYR A 33 -4.52 -2.82 2.47
CA TYR A 33 -3.27 -2.32 3.01
C TYR A 33 -2.89 -3.04 4.30
N HIS A 34 -3.79 -3.05 5.28
CA HIS A 34 -3.52 -3.59 6.61
C HIS A 34 -3.45 -5.12 6.63
N LYS A 35 -4.29 -5.81 5.85
CA LYS A 35 -4.30 -7.28 5.84
C LYS A 35 -3.16 -7.90 5.04
N ILE A 36 -2.72 -7.24 3.96
CA ILE A 36 -1.81 -7.85 2.98
C ILE A 36 -0.58 -6.98 2.76
N LEU A 37 -0.77 -5.76 2.29
CA LEU A 37 0.33 -5.00 1.70
C LEU A 37 1.42 -4.64 2.72
N ASN A 38 1.02 -4.19 3.92
CA ASN A 38 1.93 -3.80 4.99
C ASN A 38 2.83 -4.97 5.43
N GLU A 39 2.24 -6.13 5.73
CA GLU A 39 2.98 -7.32 6.18
C GLU A 39 3.87 -7.90 5.08
N LYS A 40 3.40 -7.92 3.83
CA LYS A 40 4.22 -8.38 2.70
C LYS A 40 5.40 -7.47 2.43
N PHE A 41 5.21 -6.16 2.58
CA PHE A 41 6.31 -5.20 2.44
C PHE A 41 7.36 -5.39 3.52
N LYS A 42 6.94 -5.52 4.79
CA LYS A 42 7.85 -5.85 5.90
C LYS A 42 8.64 -7.13 5.63
N TYR A 43 7.95 -8.20 5.23
CA TYR A 43 8.57 -9.48 4.94
C TYR A 43 9.63 -9.35 3.83
N ALA A 44 9.34 -8.60 2.77
CA ALA A 44 10.29 -8.35 1.70
C ALA A 44 11.51 -7.55 2.17
N CYS A 45 11.33 -6.54 3.03
CA CYS A 45 12.43 -5.80 3.65
C CYS A 45 13.37 -6.72 4.43
N ASP A 46 12.83 -7.57 5.30
CA ASP A 46 13.64 -8.49 6.13
C ASP A 46 14.42 -9.51 5.32
N ASN A 47 13.82 -9.97 4.22
CA ASN A 47 14.38 -11.01 3.38
C ASN A 47 15.13 -10.48 2.16
N LYS A 48 15.27 -9.14 2.03
CA LYS A 48 15.88 -8.46 0.88
C LYS A 48 15.29 -8.92 -0.45
N LEU A 49 13.97 -8.96 -0.50
CA LEU A 49 13.20 -9.34 -1.68
C LEU A 49 12.65 -8.10 -2.37
N ASP A 50 12.48 -8.21 -3.69
CA ASP A 50 11.68 -7.27 -4.48
C ASP A 50 10.20 -7.70 -4.44
N ILE A 51 9.29 -6.75 -4.65
CA ILE A 51 7.85 -6.98 -4.65
C ILE A 51 7.31 -6.61 -6.01
N GLU A 52 6.58 -7.53 -6.61
CA GLU A 52 5.77 -7.29 -7.79
C GLU A 52 4.30 -7.25 -7.38
N ILE A 53 3.62 -6.14 -7.60
CA ILE A 53 2.19 -6.00 -7.31
C ILE A 53 1.47 -6.03 -8.64
N ASN A 54 0.70 -7.10 -8.87
CA ASN A 54 -0.06 -7.29 -10.09
C ASN A 54 -1.50 -6.79 -9.90
N LEU A 55 -1.85 -5.77 -10.66
CA LEU A 55 -3.18 -5.16 -10.70
C LEU A 55 -4.10 -5.80 -11.76
N ASP A 56 -3.59 -6.65 -12.65
CA ASP A 56 -4.42 -7.29 -13.68
C ASP A 56 -5.35 -8.36 -13.09
N GLY A 57 -6.54 -8.50 -13.66
CA GLY A 57 -7.49 -9.58 -13.37
C GLY A 57 -8.78 -9.15 -12.65
N PRO A 58 -8.77 -8.25 -11.65
CA PRO A 58 -10.01 -7.73 -11.07
C PRO A 58 -10.89 -6.98 -12.07
N ASP A 59 -12.17 -6.83 -11.76
CA ASP A 59 -13.15 -6.16 -12.64
C ASP A 59 -12.90 -4.63 -12.78
N GLY A 60 -11.87 -4.10 -12.12
CA GLY A 60 -11.46 -2.69 -12.11
C GLY A 60 -11.20 -2.17 -10.69
N TYR A 61 -10.61 -0.97 -10.59
CA TYR A 61 -10.37 -0.30 -9.31
C TYR A 61 -11.00 1.09 -9.29
N ALA A 62 -11.53 1.48 -8.14
CA ALA A 62 -11.72 2.90 -7.85
C ALA A 62 -10.33 3.56 -7.65
N SER A 63 -10.12 4.76 -8.20
CA SER A 63 -8.88 5.51 -7.95
C SER A 63 -8.62 5.71 -6.45
N SER A 64 -9.69 5.82 -5.66
CA SER A 64 -9.62 5.97 -4.21
C SER A 64 -9.16 4.71 -3.47
N PHE A 65 -9.35 3.52 -4.04
CA PHE A 65 -8.78 2.27 -3.52
C PHE A 65 -7.26 2.28 -3.69
N LEU A 66 -6.79 2.57 -4.91
CA LEU A 66 -5.36 2.61 -5.23
C LEU A 66 -4.65 3.69 -4.41
N ASP A 67 -5.23 4.88 -4.32
CA ASP A 67 -4.68 5.98 -3.55
C ASP A 67 -4.49 5.62 -2.07
N GLU A 68 -5.50 5.03 -1.42
CA GLU A 68 -5.40 4.64 -0.01
C GLU A 68 -4.40 3.49 0.19
N ALA A 69 -4.46 2.44 -0.64
CA ALA A 69 -3.58 1.28 -0.46
C ALA A 69 -2.11 1.65 -0.62
N PHE A 70 -1.76 2.27 -1.74
CA PHE A 70 -0.38 2.60 -2.08
C PHE A 70 0.11 3.85 -1.35
N GLY A 71 -0.78 4.79 -1.07
CA GLY A 71 -0.47 5.97 -0.30
C GLY A 71 -0.08 5.65 1.14
N ASN A 72 -0.81 4.77 1.82
CA ASN A 72 -0.41 4.30 3.16
C ASN A 72 0.95 3.61 3.15
N LEU A 73 1.24 2.82 2.11
CA LEU A 73 2.54 2.18 1.97
C LEU A 73 3.67 3.21 1.90
N VAL A 74 3.49 4.28 1.12
CA VAL A 74 4.44 5.39 1.06
C VAL A 74 4.53 6.12 2.38
N PHE A 75 3.41 6.37 3.05
CA PHE A 75 3.39 7.06 4.34
C PHE A 75 4.14 6.30 5.43
N ASP A 76 3.98 4.98 5.46
CA ASP A 76 4.55 4.16 6.52
C ASP A 76 6.02 3.79 6.28
N PHE A 77 6.45 3.65 5.02
CA PHE A 77 7.80 3.19 4.67
C PHE A 77 8.66 4.21 3.92
N GLY A 78 8.09 5.33 3.48
CA GLY A 78 8.76 6.36 2.70
C GLY A 78 8.83 6.04 1.21
N LYS A 79 8.66 7.08 0.38
CA LYS A 79 8.57 6.94 -1.08
C LYS A 79 9.77 6.22 -1.71
N GLU A 80 10.99 6.57 -1.31
CA GLU A 80 12.19 6.02 -1.93
C GLU A 80 12.35 4.51 -1.67
N ASP A 81 12.08 4.06 -0.44
CA ASP A 81 12.14 2.63 -0.10
C ASP A 81 11.05 1.84 -0.84
N VAL A 82 9.85 2.40 -0.95
CA VAL A 82 8.76 1.80 -1.72
C VAL A 82 9.12 1.70 -3.20
N LYS A 83 9.58 2.81 -3.82
CA LYS A 83 9.94 2.85 -5.23
C LYS A 83 11.09 1.90 -5.60
N ASN A 84 12.06 1.73 -4.70
CA ASN A 84 13.20 0.84 -4.94
C ASN A 84 12.85 -0.65 -4.83
N ARG A 85 11.76 -0.99 -4.13
CA ARG A 85 11.40 -2.38 -3.83
C ARG A 85 10.16 -2.85 -4.59
N VAL A 86 9.24 -1.96 -4.92
CA VAL A 86 7.95 -2.28 -5.52
C VAL A 86 7.97 -1.99 -7.01
N THR A 87 7.61 -3.00 -7.80
CA THR A 87 7.26 -2.89 -9.20
C THR A 87 5.76 -3.16 -9.35
N ILE A 88 5.04 -2.26 -10.01
CA ILE A 88 3.61 -2.41 -10.29
C ILE A 88 3.44 -2.95 -11.70
N ILE A 89 2.62 -3.99 -11.85
CA ILE A 89 2.21 -4.58 -13.14
C ILE A 89 0.74 -4.24 -13.35
N SER A 90 0.44 -3.60 -14.47
CA SER A 90 -0.92 -3.28 -14.94
C SER A 90 -0.87 -3.25 -16.46
N ASN A 91 -1.08 -4.40 -17.09
CA ASN A 91 -1.10 -4.51 -18.55
C ASN A 91 -2.49 -4.21 -19.10
N GLU A 92 -3.54 -4.45 -18.32
CA GLU A 92 -4.94 -4.18 -18.70
C GLU A 92 -5.22 -2.67 -18.73
N GLU A 93 -4.78 -1.94 -17.71
CA GLU A 93 -4.94 -0.47 -17.60
C GLU A 93 -3.62 0.19 -17.14
N PRO A 94 -2.68 0.49 -18.06
CA PRO A 94 -1.36 1.03 -17.72
C PRO A 94 -1.37 2.38 -17.00
N GLU A 95 -2.43 3.19 -17.17
CA GLU A 95 -2.59 4.50 -16.53
C GLU A 95 -2.62 4.41 -14.99
N TRP A 96 -3.00 3.27 -14.41
CA TRP A 96 -2.94 3.08 -12.95
C TRP A 96 -1.51 3.16 -12.44
N ILE A 97 -0.53 2.69 -13.21
CA ILE A 97 0.89 2.81 -12.86
C ILE A 97 1.29 4.29 -12.82
N GLU A 98 0.88 5.04 -13.85
CA GLU A 98 1.20 6.47 -13.93
C GLU A 98 0.58 7.25 -12.77
N MET A 99 -0.70 7.02 -12.48
CA MET A 99 -1.40 7.65 -11.35
C MET A 99 -0.72 7.31 -10.01
N ILE A 100 -0.43 6.03 -9.74
CA ILE A 100 0.18 5.62 -8.46
C ILE A 100 1.58 6.23 -8.30
N ILE A 101 2.42 6.17 -9.33
CA ILE A 101 3.83 6.60 -9.23
C ILE A 101 3.96 8.13 -9.29
N ASN A 102 3.19 8.80 -10.15
CA ASN A 102 3.34 10.23 -10.38
C ASN A 102 2.46 11.10 -9.48
N GLU A 103 1.35 10.56 -8.99
CA GLU A 103 0.41 11.30 -8.12
C GLU A 103 0.47 10.75 -6.70
N THR A 104 -0.09 9.56 -6.44
CA THR A 104 -0.24 8.99 -5.08
C THR A 104 1.09 8.96 -4.32
N TYR A 105 2.18 8.50 -4.93
CA TYR A 105 3.47 8.43 -4.24
C TYR A 105 4.00 9.81 -3.84
N ASN A 106 3.79 10.83 -4.66
CA ASN A 106 4.30 12.16 -4.36
C ASN A 106 3.44 12.84 -3.29
N GLU A 107 2.12 12.79 -3.43
CA GLU A 107 1.18 13.39 -2.47
C GLU A 107 1.34 12.79 -1.07
N TRP A 108 1.45 11.46 -0.98
CA TRP A 108 1.56 10.80 0.33
C TRP A 108 2.95 10.93 0.97
N GLU A 109 3.99 11.15 0.18
CA GLU A 109 5.31 11.52 0.70
C GLU A 109 5.29 12.93 1.29
N GLU A 110 4.61 13.89 0.66
CA GLU A 110 4.40 15.22 1.22
C GLU A 110 3.63 15.15 2.53
N ARG A 111 2.56 14.34 2.57
CA ARG A 111 1.79 14.09 3.81
C ARG A 111 2.66 13.45 4.90
N ARG A 112 3.51 12.47 4.55
CA ARG A 112 4.46 11.84 5.48
C ARG A 112 5.41 12.85 6.08
N ILE A 113 6.01 13.71 5.25
CA ILE A 113 6.94 14.76 5.70
C ILE A 113 6.22 15.79 6.59
N ALA A 114 4.96 16.11 6.26
CA ALA A 114 4.13 17.02 7.04
C ALA A 114 3.54 16.39 8.31
N ASN A 115 3.73 15.09 8.54
CA ASN A 115 3.04 14.31 9.57
C ASN A 115 1.50 14.41 9.52
N ASP A 116 0.93 14.57 8.32
CA ASP A 116 -0.52 14.52 8.09
C ASP A 116 -0.99 13.07 8.05
N THR A 117 -1.37 12.54 9.22
CA THR A 117 -1.69 11.12 9.38
C THR A 117 -2.93 10.68 8.61
N PRO A 118 -2.91 9.51 7.96
CA PRO A 118 -4.07 8.99 7.25
C PRO A 118 -5.21 8.61 8.19
N THR A 119 -6.44 8.85 7.73
CA THR A 119 -7.67 8.41 8.37
C THR A 119 -7.75 6.88 8.44
N LYS A 120 -8.23 6.36 9.57
CA LYS A 120 -8.60 4.95 9.74
C LYS A 120 -10.05 4.86 10.16
N THR A 121 -10.83 4.06 9.44
CA THR A 121 -12.28 3.94 9.61
C THR A 121 -12.71 2.60 10.17
N ALA A 122 -11.78 1.67 10.30
CA ALA A 122 -11.96 0.40 11.00
C ALA A 122 -10.84 0.18 12.00
N LYS A 123 -11.10 -0.68 12.99
CA LYS A 123 -10.07 -1.15 13.90
C LYS A 123 -9.17 -2.14 13.15
N HIS A 124 -7.88 -1.83 13.11
CA HIS A 124 -6.85 -2.69 12.54
C HIS A 124 -5.94 -3.22 13.65
N GLU A 125 -5.36 -4.38 13.40
CA GLU A 125 -4.23 -4.86 14.21
C GLU A 125 -3.04 -3.90 14.08
N ALA A 126 -2.09 -3.98 15.02
CA ALA A 126 -0.85 -3.23 14.92
C ALA A 126 -0.14 -3.49 13.58
N TRP A 127 0.41 -2.45 12.95
CA TRP A 127 1.04 -2.54 11.63
C TRP A 127 2.42 -1.88 11.61
N TRP A 128 3.22 -2.22 10.60
CA TRP A 128 4.59 -1.76 10.47
C TRP A 128 4.68 -0.36 9.89
N ARG A 129 5.45 0.52 10.54
CA ARG A 129 5.73 1.87 10.05
C ARG A 129 7.06 2.37 10.59
N LEU A 130 7.72 3.25 9.84
CA LEU A 130 8.90 3.98 10.28
C LEU A 130 8.50 5.00 11.35
N ASN A 131 9.10 4.88 12.53
CA ASN A 131 8.95 5.86 13.60
C ASN A 131 9.79 7.12 13.33
N TYR A 132 9.70 8.09 14.24
CA TYR A 132 10.42 9.38 14.17
C TYR A 132 11.96 9.26 14.13
N ASN A 133 12.51 8.10 14.51
CA ASN A 133 13.95 7.81 14.40
C ASN A 133 14.30 7.03 13.11
N ASN A 134 13.37 6.90 12.16
CA ASN A 134 13.47 6.06 10.97
C ASN A 134 13.74 4.58 11.32
N LEU A 135 13.26 4.11 12.46
CA LEU A 135 13.29 2.72 12.85
C LEU A 135 11.91 2.10 12.63
N LEU A 136 11.88 0.91 12.08
CA LEU A 136 10.64 0.20 11.79
C LEU A 136 10.07 -0.41 13.08
N SER A 137 8.84 -0.08 13.44
CA SER A 137 8.12 -0.67 14.58
C SER A 137 6.71 -1.12 14.19
N LYS A 138 6.15 -2.06 14.97
CA LYS A 138 4.80 -2.60 14.78
C LYS A 138 3.92 -2.15 15.94
N GLU A 139 3.03 -1.20 15.68
CA GLU A 139 2.22 -0.51 16.69
C GLU A 139 0.83 -0.19 16.14
N GLU A 140 -0.11 0.15 17.02
CA GLU A 140 -1.39 0.77 16.61
C GLU A 140 -1.15 2.29 16.51
N TRP A 141 -0.95 2.82 15.30
CA TRP A 141 -0.48 4.20 15.12
C TRP A 141 -1.57 5.25 15.13
N VAL A 142 -2.80 4.85 14.78
CA VAL A 142 -3.95 5.75 14.65
C VAL A 142 -5.17 5.02 15.17
N CYS A 143 -5.90 5.66 16.10
CA CYS A 143 -7.20 5.16 16.51
C CYS A 143 -8.22 5.37 15.38
N SER A 144 -9.02 4.34 15.11
CA SER A 144 -10.13 4.47 14.15
C SER A 144 -11.14 5.53 14.61
N ILE A 145 -11.58 6.38 13.70
CA ILE A 145 -12.59 7.43 13.96
C ILE A 145 -14.01 6.90 13.77
#